data_AF-A0A3D2V807-F1
#
_entry.id   AF-A0A3D2V807-F1
#
_cell.length_a   1.000
_cell.length_b   1.000
_cell.length_c   1.000
_cell.angle_alpha   90.00
_cell.angle_beta   90.00
_cell.angle_gamma   90.00
#
_symmetry.space_group_name_H-M   'P 1'
#
loop_
_entity.id
_entity.type
_entity.pdbx_description
1 polymer ?
#
loop_
_entity_poly.entity_id
_entity_poly.type
_entity_poly.pdbx_seq_one_letter_code
_entity_poly.pdbx_strand_id
1 'polypeptide(L)' 'MKSVVLTKQDSPLKIEDRDSLEPSEGQVIVSLKASALNRRDYWITQGLYPGIQYPAVLG' A
#
# COMPACT_ATOMS: atom_id res chain seq x y z
N MET A 1 -5.36 -11.88 1.47
CA MET A 1 -5.83 -10.82 0.56
C MET A 1 -4.68 -10.32 -0.31
N LYS A 2 -4.92 -10.01 -1.59
CA LYS A 2 -3.87 -9.47 -2.48
C LYS A 2 -3.67 -7.98 -2.26
N SER A 3 -2.42 -7.54 -2.26
CA SER A 3 -2.04 -6.13 -2.10
C SER A 3 -0.86 -5.75 -2.99
N VAL A 4 -0.79 -4.48 -3.38
CA VAL A 4 0.37 -3.92 -4.09
C VAL A 4 1.32 -3.30 -3.07
N VAL A 5 2.53 -3.85 -2.97
CA VAL A 5 3.51 -3.54 -1.93
C VAL A 5 4.76 -2.90 -2.54
N LEU A 6 5.19 -1.80 -1.96
CA LEU A 6 6.48 -1.16 -2.20
C LEU A 6 7.44 -1.51 -1.06
N THR A 7 8.48 -2.29 -1.36
CA THR A 7 9.37 -2.83 -0.31
C THR A 7 10.53 -1.91 0.04
N LYS A 8 10.94 -1.04 -0.88
CA LYS A 8 11.96 0.00 -0.69
C LYS A 8 11.84 1.07 -1.78
N GLN A 9 12.54 2.20 -1.59
CA GLN A 9 12.64 3.24 -2.60
C GLN A 9 13.21 2.68 -3.91
N ASP A 10 12.68 3.18 -5.04
CA ASP A 10 13.12 2.83 -6.40
C ASP A 10 13.11 1.32 -6.66
N SER A 11 12.03 0.65 -6.24
CA SER A 11 11.81 -0.77 -6.52
C SER A 11 10.47 -1.00 -7.22
N PRO A 12 10.37 -2.06 -8.06
CA PRO A 12 9.10 -2.44 -8.64
C PRO A 12 8.07 -2.77 -7.56
N LEU A 13 6.83 -2.34 -7.78
CA LEU A 13 5.70 -2.76 -6.98
C LEU A 13 5.48 -4.26 -7.12
N LYS A 14 5.24 -4.94 -6.00
CA LYS A 14 4.96 -6.38 -5.96
C LYS A 14 3.53 -6.63 -5.58
N ILE A 15 2.91 -7.61 -6.22
CA ILE A 15 1.64 -8.14 -5.76
C ILE A 15 1.96 -9.27 -4.77
N GLU A 16 1.49 -9.12 -3.54
CA GLU A 16 1.70 -10.07 -2.46
C GLU A 16 0.35 -10.53 -1.89
N ASP A 17 0.25 -11.80 -1.53
CA ASP A 17 -0.83 -12.33 -0.70
C ASP A 17 -0.48 -12.08 0.77
N ARG A 18 -1.41 -11.45 1.50
CA ARG A 18 -1.29 -11.13 2.93
C ARG A 18 -2.35 -11.86 3.74
N ASP A 19 -2.12 -12.00 5.03
CA ASP A 19 -3.09 -12.59 5.95
C ASP A 19 -4.40 -11.78 6.03
N SER A 20 -5.44 -12.42 6.55
CA SER A 20 -6.69 -11.75 6.89
C SER A 20 -6.44 -10.70 7.98
N LEU A 21 -7.15 -9.58 7.89
CA LEU A 21 -7.11 -8.53 8.89
C LEU A 21 -8.04 -8.88 10.05
N GLU A 22 -7.67 -8.47 11.26
CA GLU A 22 -8.52 -8.49 12.45
C GLU A 22 -8.67 -7.04 12.94
N PRO A 23 -9.89 -6.47 13.03
CA PRO A 23 -10.07 -5.09 13.43
C PRO A 23 -9.98 -4.96 14.96
N SER A 24 -9.26 -3.94 15.44
CA SER A 24 -9.34 -3.53 16.85
C SER A 24 -10.59 -2.67 17.11
N GLU A 25 -10.84 -2.32 18.37
CA GLU A 25 -11.95 -1.42 18.74
C GLU A 25 -11.90 -0.11 17.93
N GLY A 26 -13.04 0.25 17.33
CA GLY A 26 -13.18 1.43 16.48
C GLY A 26 -12.62 1.28 15.04
N GLN A 27 -12.10 0.12 14.66
CA GLN A 27 -11.64 -0.16 13.30
C GLN A 27 -12.66 -0.96 12.49
N VAL A 28 -12.56 -0.88 11.16
CA VAL A 28 -13.43 -1.60 10.22
C VAL A 28 -12.58 -2.22 9.11
N ILE A 29 -12.98 -3.40 8.65
CA ILE A 29 -12.41 -4.03 7.46
C ILE A 29 -13.23 -3.63 6.23
N VAL A 30 -12.55 -3.07 5.23
CA VAL A 30 -13.17 -2.67 3.96
C VAL A 30 -12.76 -3.64 2.84
N SER A 31 -13.74 -4.24 2.18
CA SER A 31 -13.51 -4.99 0.94
C SER A 31 -13.43 -4.01 -0.24
N LEU A 32 -12.21 -3.61 -0.60
CA LEU A 32 -11.96 -2.75 -1.76
C LEU A 32 -12.40 -3.46 -3.06
N LYS A 33 -13.28 -2.81 -3.83
CA LYS A 33 -13.73 -3.28 -5.15
C LYS A 33 -12.86 -2.76 -6.30
N ALA A 34 -12.34 -1.54 -6.14
CA ALA A 34 -11.44 -0.89 -7.08
C ALA A 34 -10.58 0.14 -6.32
N SER A 35 -9.39 0.43 -6.85
CA SER A 35 -8.58 1.59 -6.48
C SER A 35 -7.97 2.20 -7.75
N ALA A 36 -7.79 3.51 -7.77
CA ALA A 36 -7.14 4.23 -8.86
C ALA A 36 -5.71 4.58 -8.47
N LEU A 37 -4.86 4.85 -9.47
CA LEU A 37 -3.51 5.36 -9.23
C LEU A 37 -3.49 6.88 -9.40
N ASN A 38 -2.86 7.55 -8.47
CA ASN A 38 -2.57 8.98 -8.51
C ASN A 38 -1.09 9.23 -8.82
N ARG A 39 -0.75 10.45 -9.26
CA ARG A 39 0.64 10.89 -9.40
C ARG A 39 1.42 10.79 -8.07
N ARG A 40 0.74 10.94 -6.94
CA ARG A 40 1.32 10.76 -5.60
C ARG A 40 1.91 9.37 -5.42
N ASP A 41 1.22 8.31 -5.84
CA ASP A 41 1.69 6.94 -5.65
C ASP A 41 2.99 6.71 -6.40
N TYR A 42 3.11 7.30 -7.59
CA TYR A 42 4.36 7.34 -8.33
C TYR A 42 5.47 8.08 -7.56
N TRP A 43 5.22 9.29 -7.02
CA TRP A 43 6.22 10.00 -6.22
C TRP A 43 6.66 9.25 -4.97
N ILE A 44 5.76 8.48 -4.35
CA ILE A 44 6.10 7.59 -3.23
C ILE A 44 7.09 6.52 -3.69
N THR A 45 6.91 5.91 -4.87
CA THR A 45 7.90 4.94 -5.40
C THR A 45 9.30 5.53 -5.57
N GLN A 46 9.37 6.84 -5.87
CA GLN A 46 10.62 7.57 -6.10
C GLN A 46 11.23 8.14 -4.80
N GLY A 47 10.57 7.99 -3.66
CA GLY A 47 11.01 8.58 -2.38
C GLY A 47 10.85 10.10 -2.31
N LEU A 48 10.01 10.70 -3.17
CA LEU A 48 9.81 12.15 -3.26
C LEU A 48 8.66 12.66 -2.38
N TYR A 49 8.09 11.80 -1.52
CA TYR A 49 7.02 12.16 -0.59
C TYR A 49 7.52 12.05 0.86
N PRO A 50 7.21 13.00 1.75
CA PRO A 50 7.72 12.97 3.12
C PRO A 50 7.10 11.83 3.93
N GLY A 51 7.90 11.25 4.84
CA GLY A 51 7.41 10.28 5.84
C GLY A 51 7.09 8.88 5.31
N ILE A 52 7.61 8.48 4.14
CA ILE A 52 7.40 7.13 3.61
C ILE A 52 8.08 6.10 4.53
N GLN A 53 7.31 5.09 4.95
CA GLN A 53 7.78 3.96 5.73
C GLN A 53 7.65 2.69 4.88
N TYR A 54 8.76 1.96 4.74
CA TYR A 54 8.79 0.70 3.99
C TYR A 54 8.77 -0.50 4.95
N PRO A 55 8.12 -1.62 4.57
CA PRO A 55 7.30 -1.80 3.38
C PRO A 55 5.96 -1.06 3.46
N ALA A 56 5.45 -0.56 2.33
CA ALA A 56 4.17 0.15 2.25
C ALA A 56 3.19 -0.56 1.30
N VAL A 57 1.93 -0.68 1.71
CA VAL A 57 0.82 -0.97 0.79
C VAL A 57 0.38 0.35 0.16
N LEU A 58 0.41 0.46 -1.17
CA LEU A 58 -0.03 1.67 -1.86
C LEU A 58 -1.51 1.62 -2.23
N GLY A 59 -2.10 2.80 -2.46
CA GLY A 59 -3.51 2.96 -2.81
C GLY A 59 -3.97 4.42 -2.73
#